data_AF-A0A7X4BPY3-F1
#
_entry.id   AF-A0A7X4BPY3-F1
#
_cell.length_a   1.000
_cell.length_b   1.000
_cell.length_c   1.000
_cell.angle_alpha   90.00
_cell.angle_beta   90.00
_cell.angle_gamma   90.00
#
_symmetry.space_group_name_H-M   'P 1'
#
loop_
_entity.id
_entity.type
_entity.pdbx_description
1 polymer ?
#
loop_
_entity_poly.entity_id
_entity_poly.type
_entity_poly.pdbx_seq_one_letter_code
_entity_poly.pdbx_strand_id
1 'polypeptide(L)'
;MLWTIVRREITANILSFRFLMGLLIYFSLIVTNLFVLTRGYEDRLQSYQTALRENENQIKQVEKYSEFGQIGQTRRLKCDRKPKLLSIFNEGMDKRKGNSVAVAHGSVPAIAEQHGSDNPYLNIFSSIDFTVICQVVMSLLALLFSYDAISREKEAGTLSLALSCAIPRPMLLLGKYIAGMVSISLPLVASFVAGLLVIQFSPYVSFSSSDWIRILLIFLVSMLYVSLFFLVGLFLSTRTHRASITLMFSMCVWVFFVLIVPNLTVLWVEHASPIQSERSSKTQADELWTEFETKVREYLKKHGVENAWDHAKPGGLGLSSDRSSYGSGETIGMSRFANEDGIPFIQEFYGFKENLRAQYADKVWQIRKAYLDENPNRQSLLALNISRISPTAVYYNAAAILAETDLGSFWQFMEQTRHYRREWVEYLRDEKIFSSRRWFTTESEEPFDLSGIPRFKEQSEGIGGSLQRAVPDIMILTVLNILFFMGAFISFLRYDVI
;
A
#
# COMPACT_ATOMS: atom_id res chain seq x y z
N MET A 1 -22.69 4.21 -41.77
CA MET A 1 -23.59 5.06 -40.94
C MET A 1 -22.99 5.39 -39.58
N LEU A 2 -22.65 4.40 -38.73
CA LEU A 2 -22.06 4.67 -37.40
C LEU A 2 -20.79 5.53 -37.47
N TRP A 3 -19.85 5.18 -38.35
CA TRP A 3 -18.61 5.95 -38.53
C TRP A 3 -18.85 7.41 -38.92
N THR A 4 -19.87 7.68 -39.74
CA THR A 4 -20.24 9.03 -40.15
C THR A 4 -20.74 9.86 -38.95
N ILE A 5 -21.55 9.26 -38.08
CA ILE A 5 -22.02 9.88 -36.83
C ILE A 5 -20.82 10.16 -35.93
N VAL A 6 -19.98 9.15 -35.70
CA VAL A 6 -18.79 9.26 -34.85
C VAL A 6 -17.86 10.37 -35.34
N ARG A 7 -17.55 10.42 -36.64
CA ARG A 7 -16.68 11.46 -37.21
C ARG A 7 -17.26 12.86 -37.02
N ARG A 8 -18.57 13.04 -37.25
CA ARG A 8 -19.26 14.32 -37.04
C ARG A 8 -19.12 14.80 -35.60
N GLU A 9 -19.45 13.92 -34.65
CA GLU A 9 -19.42 14.22 -33.21
C GLU A 9 -17.99 14.47 -32.71
N ILE A 10 -17.00 13.69 -33.15
CA ILE A 10 -15.59 13.92 -32.83
C ILE A 10 -15.15 15.32 -33.30
N THR A 11 -15.52 15.70 -34.53
CA THR A 11 -15.15 17.01 -35.10
C THR A 11 -15.77 18.14 -34.27
N ALA A 12 -17.04 18.00 -33.91
CA ALA A 12 -17.74 18.98 -33.07
C ALA A 12 -17.11 19.09 -31.66
N ASN A 13 -16.72 17.97 -31.07
CA ASN A 13 -16.09 17.95 -29.75
C ASN A 13 -14.68 18.54 -29.76
N ILE A 14 -13.84 18.18 -30.73
CA ILE A 14 -12.46 18.69 -30.85
C ILE A 14 -12.43 20.20 -31.06
N LEU A 15 -13.37 20.74 -31.85
CA LEU A 15 -13.49 22.18 -32.09
C LEU A 15 -14.13 22.94 -30.91
N SER A 16 -14.60 22.23 -29.89
CA SER A 16 -15.22 22.86 -28.73
C SER A 16 -14.19 23.46 -27.78
N PHE A 17 -14.57 24.55 -27.11
CA PHE A 17 -13.78 25.14 -26.02
C PHE A 17 -13.50 24.13 -24.89
N ARG A 18 -14.41 23.18 -24.66
CA ARG A 18 -14.27 22.14 -23.64
C ARG A 18 -13.08 21.22 -23.91
N PHE A 19 -12.80 20.91 -25.17
CA PHE A 19 -11.65 20.09 -25.57
C PHE A 19 -10.34 20.81 -25.34
N LEU A 20 -10.24 22.09 -25.75
CA LEU A 20 -9.06 22.90 -25.48
C LEU A 20 -8.79 23.01 -23.96
N MET A 21 -9.82 23.29 -23.17
CA MET A 21 -9.70 23.36 -21.72
C MET A 21 -9.32 22.01 -21.10
N GLY A 22 -9.96 20.92 -21.53
CA GLY A 22 -9.61 19.56 -21.10
C GLY A 22 -8.15 19.23 -21.39
N LEU A 23 -7.65 19.58 -22.58
CA LEU A 23 -6.25 19.39 -22.95
C LEU A 23 -5.28 20.18 -22.07
N LEU A 24 -5.53 21.47 -21.86
CA LEU A 24 -4.67 22.30 -21.03
C LEU A 24 -4.66 21.84 -19.57
N ILE A 25 -5.84 21.51 -19.02
CA ILE A 25 -6.00 21.06 -17.64
C ILE A 25 -5.31 19.70 -17.44
N TYR A 26 -5.57 18.71 -18.31
CA TYR A 26 -4.94 17.39 -18.21
C TYR A 26 -3.44 17.47 -18.39
N PHE A 27 -2.97 18.23 -19.38
CA PHE A 27 -1.55 18.36 -19.65
C PHE A 27 -0.84 18.99 -18.46
N SER A 28 -1.33 20.13 -17.97
CA SER A 28 -0.72 20.83 -16.83
C SER A 28 -0.72 19.96 -15.56
N LEU A 29 -1.85 19.34 -15.21
CA LEU A 29 -1.95 18.54 -13.99
C LEU A 29 -1.13 17.26 -14.06
N ILE A 30 -1.26 16.46 -15.12
CA ILE A 30 -0.62 15.14 -15.22
C ILE A 30 0.90 15.29 -15.35
N VAL A 31 1.38 16.19 -16.21
CA VAL A 31 2.82 16.38 -16.44
C VAL A 31 3.49 16.92 -15.17
N THR A 32 2.91 17.94 -14.53
CA THR A 32 3.45 18.50 -13.28
C THR A 32 3.42 17.47 -12.16
N ASN A 33 2.32 16.71 -12.04
CA ASN A 33 2.18 15.69 -11.00
C ASN A 33 3.21 14.56 -11.14
N LEU A 34 3.33 13.98 -12.34
CA LEU A 34 4.30 12.91 -12.59
C LEU A 34 5.75 13.40 -12.42
N PHE A 35 6.04 14.65 -12.77
CA PHE A 35 7.34 15.27 -12.48
C PHE A 35 7.64 15.31 -10.98
N VAL A 36 6.69 15.82 -10.18
CA VAL A 36 6.84 15.92 -8.70
C VAL A 36 6.97 14.54 -8.07
N LEU A 37 6.14 13.58 -8.47
CA LEU A 37 6.16 12.22 -7.91
C LEU A 37 7.39 11.42 -8.32
N THR A 38 7.96 11.69 -9.51
CA THR A 38 9.24 11.09 -9.91
C THR A 38 10.36 11.54 -8.99
N ARG A 39 10.45 12.84 -8.69
CA ARG A 39 11.42 13.36 -7.71
C ARG A 39 11.19 12.79 -6.31
N GLY A 40 9.94 12.74 -5.87
CA GLY A 40 9.60 12.12 -4.58
C GLY A 40 9.93 10.63 -4.51
N TYR A 41 9.90 9.91 -5.63
CA TYR A 41 10.40 8.53 -5.71
C TYR A 41 11.93 8.46 -5.63
N GLU A 42 12.65 9.34 -6.32
CA GLU A 42 14.12 9.42 -6.25
C GLU A 42 14.62 9.65 -4.81
N ASP A 43 14.01 10.59 -4.08
CA ASP A 43 14.35 10.89 -2.69
C ASP A 43 14.12 9.68 -1.77
N ARG A 44 13.02 8.95 -1.98
CA ARG A 44 12.70 7.73 -1.23
C ARG A 44 13.65 6.58 -1.59
N LEU A 45 14.04 6.46 -2.85
CA LEU A 45 15.02 5.47 -3.30
C LEU A 45 16.41 5.73 -2.71
N GLN A 46 16.84 7.00 -2.65
CA GLN A 46 18.08 7.39 -2.01
C GLN A 46 18.05 7.13 -0.50
N SER A 47 16.92 7.44 0.16
CA SER A 47 16.71 7.14 1.57
C SER A 47 16.79 5.64 1.86
N TYR A 48 16.16 4.81 1.02
CA TYR A 48 16.25 3.35 1.09
C TYR A 48 17.69 2.85 0.92
N GLN A 49 18.43 3.33 -0.09
CA GLN A 49 19.83 2.94 -0.29
C GLN A 49 20.72 3.36 0.90
N THR A 50 20.45 4.51 1.49
CA THR A 50 21.16 5.00 2.67
C THR A 50 20.86 4.12 3.88
N ALA A 51 19.59 3.76 4.10
CA ALA A 51 19.18 2.85 5.16
C ALA A 51 19.82 1.47 5.03
N LEU A 52 19.89 0.91 3.81
CA LEU A 52 20.58 -0.37 3.56
C LEU A 52 22.08 -0.30 3.92
N ARG A 53 22.78 0.78 3.52
CA ARG A 53 24.20 0.97 3.86
C ARG A 53 24.41 1.15 5.36
N GLU A 54 23.53 1.90 6.01
CA GLU A 54 23.58 2.10 7.46
C GLU A 54 23.35 0.78 8.20
N ASN A 55 22.36 0.00 7.79
CA ASN A 55 22.06 -1.33 8.32
C ASN A 55 23.25 -2.29 8.13
N GLU A 56 23.84 -2.35 6.93
CA GLU A 56 25.05 -3.15 6.69
C GLU A 56 26.25 -2.70 7.54
N ASN A 57 26.45 -1.40 7.72
CA ASN A 57 27.51 -0.86 8.57
C ASN A 57 27.25 -1.19 10.05
N GLN A 58 26.01 -1.12 10.51
CA GLN A 58 25.63 -1.50 11.87
C GLN A 58 25.86 -2.98 12.11
N ILE A 59 25.54 -3.85 11.14
CA ILE A 59 25.81 -5.30 11.22
C ILE A 59 27.32 -5.56 11.31
N LYS A 60 28.14 -4.89 10.49
CA LYS A 60 29.62 -5.06 10.51
C LYS A 60 30.28 -4.58 11.80
N GLN A 61 29.67 -3.62 12.49
CA GLN A 61 30.17 -3.09 13.76
C GLN A 61 29.74 -3.95 14.96
N VAL A 62 28.91 -4.96 14.77
CA VAL A 62 28.57 -5.89 15.84
C VAL A 62 29.81 -6.69 16.20
N GLU A 63 30.11 -6.76 17.50
CA GLU A 63 31.24 -7.55 18.01
C GLU A 63 30.79 -8.83 18.72
N LYS A 64 29.49 -8.92 19.07
CA LYS A 64 28.85 -10.00 19.84
C LYS A 64 27.44 -10.29 19.36
N TYR A 65 27.04 -11.57 19.34
CA TYR A 65 25.71 -11.96 18.85
C TYR A 65 24.54 -11.44 19.71
N SER A 66 24.73 -11.24 21.03
CA SER A 66 23.65 -10.70 21.89
C SER A 66 23.20 -9.29 21.51
N GLU A 67 24.02 -8.51 20.80
CA GLU A 67 23.64 -7.17 20.33
C GLU A 67 22.53 -7.20 19.26
N PHE A 68 22.33 -8.32 18.57
CA PHE A 68 21.18 -8.53 17.68
C PHE A 68 19.88 -8.80 18.44
N GLY A 69 19.97 -9.14 19.73
CA GLY A 69 18.82 -9.43 20.59
C GLY A 69 18.10 -8.20 21.16
N GLN A 70 18.70 -7.01 21.02
CA GLN A 70 18.21 -5.81 21.67
C GLN A 70 16.91 -5.29 21.03
N ILE A 71 15.98 -4.86 21.88
CA ILE A 71 14.76 -4.15 21.50
C ILE A 71 14.99 -2.66 21.81
N GLY A 72 14.43 -1.74 21.03
CA GLY A 72 14.59 -0.29 21.24
C GLY A 72 15.57 0.41 20.27
N GLN A 73 16.30 1.44 20.73
CA GLN A 73 16.97 2.43 19.85
C GLN A 73 18.15 1.88 19.02
N THR A 74 18.66 0.69 19.32
CA THR A 74 19.80 0.06 18.64
C THR A 74 19.42 -1.28 18.01
N ARG A 75 18.29 -1.34 17.29
CA ARG A 75 17.91 -2.49 16.47
C ARG A 75 18.88 -2.68 15.30
N ARG A 76 19.78 -3.66 15.42
CA ARG A 76 20.88 -3.91 14.47
C ARG A 76 20.44 -4.63 13.19
N LEU A 77 19.38 -5.44 13.25
CA LEU A 77 18.85 -6.16 12.10
C LEU A 77 17.55 -5.50 11.64
N LYS A 78 17.58 -4.85 10.48
CA LYS A 78 16.41 -4.19 9.88
C LYS A 78 16.07 -4.79 8.52
N CYS A 79 14.78 -4.84 8.23
CA CYS A 79 14.20 -5.20 6.95
C CYS A 79 13.57 -3.94 6.38
N ASP A 80 14.22 -3.34 5.40
CA ASP A 80 13.75 -2.12 4.75
C ASP A 80 12.93 -2.47 3.50
N ARG A 81 11.77 -1.84 3.36
CA ARG A 81 10.87 -1.96 2.22
C ARG A 81 11.38 -1.10 1.08
N LYS A 82 11.53 -1.70 -0.09
CA LYS A 82 11.91 -0.98 -1.31
C LYS A 82 10.72 -0.11 -1.77
N PRO A 83 10.94 1.19 -2.07
CA PRO A 83 9.88 2.02 -2.63
C PRO A 83 9.41 1.44 -3.95
N LYS A 84 8.09 1.37 -4.15
CA LYS A 84 7.52 0.77 -5.36
C LYS A 84 7.62 1.75 -6.51
N LEU A 85 8.13 1.31 -7.67
CA LEU A 85 8.35 2.18 -8.83
C LEU A 85 7.04 2.80 -9.33
N LEU A 86 5.95 2.02 -9.31
CA LEU A 86 4.62 2.47 -9.76
C LEU A 86 3.93 3.40 -8.76
N SER A 87 4.56 3.68 -7.60
CA SER A 87 4.08 4.73 -6.69
C SER A 87 4.06 6.12 -7.34
N ILE A 88 4.79 6.31 -8.45
CA ILE A 88 4.73 7.52 -9.29
C ILE A 88 3.32 7.74 -9.86
N PHE A 89 2.52 6.70 -10.10
CA PHE A 89 1.15 6.79 -10.60
C PHE A 89 0.08 6.67 -9.51
N ASN A 90 0.38 5.90 -8.47
CA ASN A 90 -0.50 5.72 -7.31
C ASN A 90 0.34 5.52 -6.05
N GLU A 91 0.44 6.55 -5.20
CA GLU A 91 1.28 6.47 -4.00
C GLU A 91 0.69 5.52 -2.95
N GLY A 92 -0.63 5.32 -2.96
CA GLY A 92 -1.34 4.38 -2.10
C GLY A 92 -0.92 4.50 -0.62
N MET A 93 -0.54 3.36 -0.06
CA MET A 93 -0.05 3.21 1.31
C MET A 93 1.47 3.33 1.41
N ASP A 94 2.18 3.50 0.28
CA ASP A 94 3.64 3.44 0.24
C ASP A 94 4.29 4.59 1.04
N LYS A 95 3.67 5.77 1.02
CA LYS A 95 4.10 6.93 1.84
C LYS A 95 3.52 6.94 3.26
N ARG A 96 2.39 6.26 3.48
CA ARG A 96 1.60 6.36 4.73
C ARG A 96 1.95 5.29 5.76
N LYS A 97 2.57 4.18 5.33
CA LYS A 97 2.97 3.06 6.18
C LYS A 97 4.48 2.98 6.26
N GLY A 98 4.98 2.63 7.45
CA GLY A 98 6.41 2.47 7.73
C GLY A 98 7.13 1.64 6.67
N ASN A 99 8.35 2.06 6.34
CA ASN A 99 9.23 1.44 5.35
C ASN A 99 10.38 0.64 5.98
N SER A 100 10.46 0.52 7.30
CA SER A 100 11.51 -0.24 7.99
C SER A 100 10.94 -1.09 9.12
N VAL A 101 11.38 -2.34 9.21
CA VAL A 101 10.93 -3.26 10.26
C VAL A 101 12.14 -3.90 10.91
N ALA A 102 12.27 -3.73 12.22
CA ALA A 102 13.35 -4.38 12.96
C ALA A 102 13.02 -5.83 13.30
N VAL A 103 14.06 -6.66 13.29
CA VAL A 103 13.99 -8.10 13.55
C VAL A 103 14.89 -8.44 14.73
N ALA A 104 14.35 -9.23 15.66
CA ALA A 104 15.07 -9.78 16.80
C ALA A 104 14.51 -11.18 17.09
N HIS A 105 15.28 -12.02 17.80
CA HIS A 105 14.78 -13.34 18.22
C HIS A 105 13.76 -13.24 19.37
N GLY A 106 13.88 -12.22 20.22
CA GLY A 106 13.01 -12.03 21.39
C GLY A 106 11.71 -11.25 21.13
N SER A 107 11.41 -10.87 19.89
CA SER A 107 10.14 -10.25 19.51
C SER A 107 9.73 -10.64 18.09
N VAL A 108 8.42 -10.65 17.81
CA VAL A 108 7.90 -10.86 16.45
C VAL A 108 7.40 -9.52 15.89
N PRO A 109 7.87 -9.10 14.70
CA PRO A 109 7.56 -7.79 14.16
C PRO A 109 6.07 -7.65 13.79
N ALA A 110 5.48 -6.53 14.25
CA ALA A 110 4.07 -6.19 14.02
C ALA A 110 3.85 -4.75 13.53
N ILE A 111 4.85 -3.88 13.72
CA ILE A 111 4.80 -2.46 13.38
C ILE A 111 5.99 -2.16 12.49
N ALA A 112 5.77 -1.36 11.45
CA ALA A 112 6.83 -0.78 10.64
C ALA A 112 7.07 0.67 11.07
N GLU A 113 8.34 1.03 11.19
CA GLU A 113 8.81 2.39 11.42
C GLU A 113 9.07 3.09 10.09
N GLN A 114 9.09 4.42 10.09
CA GLN A 114 9.40 5.22 8.90
C GLN A 114 10.79 5.83 9.06
N HIS A 115 11.69 5.56 8.12
CA HIS A 115 12.93 6.30 7.95
C HIS A 115 12.84 7.26 6.75
N GLY A 116 13.68 8.29 6.73
CA GLY A 116 13.64 9.37 5.74
C GLY A 116 12.84 10.57 6.23
N SER A 117 13.35 11.78 5.99
CA SER A 117 12.73 13.03 6.43
C SER A 117 11.54 13.38 5.53
N ASP A 118 10.39 12.73 5.72
CA ASP A 118 9.14 13.32 5.27
C ASP A 118 8.81 14.47 6.23
N ASN A 119 8.71 15.69 5.70
CA ASN A 119 8.26 16.82 6.48
C ASN A 119 6.88 16.47 7.09
N PRO A 120 6.74 16.39 8.43
CA PRO A 120 5.48 15.99 9.06
C PRO A 120 4.31 16.89 8.65
N TYR A 121 4.60 18.16 8.33
CA TYR A 121 3.60 19.11 7.84
C TYR A 121 3.15 18.82 6.40
N LEU A 122 4.00 18.23 5.57
CA LEU A 122 3.63 17.81 4.20
C LEU A 122 2.87 16.47 4.18
N ASN A 123 3.07 15.61 5.19
CA ASN A 123 2.29 14.37 5.35
C ASN A 123 0.83 14.60 5.77
N ILE A 124 0.46 15.84 6.16
CA ILE A 124 -0.93 16.23 6.45
C ILE A 124 -1.72 16.44 5.15
N PHE A 125 -1.07 16.84 4.05
CA PHE A 125 -1.73 16.95 2.76
C PHE A 125 -1.83 15.56 2.12
N SER A 126 -3.04 15.17 1.69
CA SER A 126 -3.22 13.94 0.92
C SER A 126 -2.33 14.01 -0.32
N SER A 127 -1.52 12.97 -0.53
CA SER A 127 -0.80 12.75 -1.78
C SER A 127 -1.76 12.88 -2.97
N ILE A 128 -1.56 13.91 -3.81
CA ILE A 128 -2.25 14.01 -5.09
C ILE A 128 -1.42 13.20 -6.07
N ASP A 129 -1.97 12.11 -6.57
CA ASP A 129 -1.37 11.26 -7.59
C ASP A 129 -2.20 11.23 -8.87
N PHE A 130 -1.67 10.60 -9.92
CA PHE A 130 -2.37 10.45 -11.20
C PHE A 130 -3.76 9.84 -11.01
N THR A 131 -3.87 8.86 -10.11
CA THR A 131 -5.15 8.20 -9.81
C THR A 131 -6.16 9.18 -9.22
N VAL A 132 -5.77 10.01 -8.24
CA VAL A 132 -6.63 11.05 -7.66
C VAL A 132 -7.03 12.10 -8.70
N ILE A 133 -6.12 12.49 -9.60
CA ILE A 133 -6.43 13.39 -10.72
C ILE A 133 -7.51 12.79 -11.62
N CYS A 134 -7.43 11.48 -11.94
CA CYS A 134 -8.49 10.79 -12.68
C CYS A 134 -9.81 10.80 -11.92
N GLN A 135 -9.73 10.46 -10.63
CA GLN A 135 -10.88 10.33 -9.73
C GLN A 135 -11.68 11.63 -9.62
N VAL A 136 -11.00 12.78 -9.47
CA VAL A 136 -11.65 14.08 -9.26
C VAL A 136 -11.84 14.84 -10.58
N VAL A 137 -10.74 15.14 -11.27
CA VAL A 137 -10.74 16.10 -12.39
C VAL A 137 -11.26 15.46 -13.66
N MET A 138 -10.83 14.23 -13.97
CA MET A 138 -11.24 13.57 -15.21
C MET A 138 -12.69 13.09 -15.15
N SER A 139 -13.17 12.59 -14.01
CA SER A 139 -14.58 12.26 -13.82
C SER A 139 -15.50 13.47 -13.99
N LEU A 140 -15.09 14.63 -13.48
CA LEU A 140 -15.83 15.88 -13.63
C LEU A 140 -15.89 16.32 -15.09
N LEU A 141 -14.74 16.31 -15.78
CA LEU A 141 -14.69 16.64 -17.20
C LEU A 141 -15.49 15.65 -18.05
N ALA A 142 -15.50 14.36 -17.72
CA ALA A 142 -16.33 13.37 -18.41
C ALA A 142 -17.83 13.69 -18.34
N LEU A 143 -18.30 14.18 -17.18
CA LEU A 143 -19.67 14.68 -17.04
C LEU A 143 -19.92 15.96 -17.83
N LEU A 144 -18.96 16.90 -17.85
CA LEU A 144 -19.05 18.13 -18.64
C LEU A 144 -19.10 17.89 -20.16
N PHE A 145 -18.56 16.77 -20.63
CA PHE A 145 -18.65 16.36 -22.04
C PHE A 145 -19.93 15.59 -22.38
N SER A 146 -20.57 14.97 -21.39
CA SER A 146 -21.73 14.10 -21.63
C SER A 146 -23.08 14.73 -21.28
N TYR A 147 -23.12 15.73 -20.39
CA TYR A 147 -24.39 16.28 -19.87
C TYR A 147 -25.31 16.81 -20.98
N ASP A 148 -24.76 17.43 -22.03
CA ASP A 148 -25.53 18.04 -23.12
C ASP A 148 -25.57 17.17 -24.39
N ALA A 149 -25.07 15.94 -24.33
CA ALA A 149 -24.96 15.05 -25.48
C ALA A 149 -26.30 14.76 -26.17
N ILE A 150 -27.40 14.66 -25.40
CA ILE A 150 -28.75 14.37 -25.90
C ILE A 150 -29.72 15.49 -25.51
N SER A 151 -29.66 16.00 -24.28
CA SER A 151 -30.58 17.02 -23.80
C SER A 151 -30.51 18.31 -24.60
N ARG A 152 -29.35 18.68 -25.15
CA ARG A 152 -29.23 19.88 -26.02
C ARG A 152 -29.93 19.71 -27.35
N GLU A 153 -29.83 18.53 -27.94
CA GLU A 153 -30.53 18.23 -29.21
C GLU A 153 -32.04 18.10 -29.00
N LYS A 154 -32.48 17.65 -27.82
CA LYS A 154 -33.89 17.72 -27.41
C LYS A 154 -34.37 19.15 -27.26
N GLU A 155 -33.61 19.99 -26.56
CA GLU A 155 -33.94 21.40 -26.30
C GLU A 155 -33.97 22.22 -27.60
N ALA A 156 -33.07 21.94 -28.54
CA ALA A 156 -33.03 22.58 -29.85
C ALA A 156 -33.98 21.98 -30.89
N GLY A 157 -34.70 20.89 -30.56
CA GLY A 157 -35.58 20.16 -31.50
C GLY A 157 -34.85 19.40 -32.61
N THR A 158 -33.52 19.49 -32.68
CA THR A 158 -32.71 18.86 -33.74
C THR A 158 -32.68 17.33 -33.62
N LEU A 159 -32.95 16.78 -32.43
CA LEU A 159 -33.04 15.33 -32.23
C LEU A 159 -34.23 14.72 -32.98
N SER A 160 -35.40 15.39 -32.95
CA SER A 160 -36.60 14.93 -33.66
C SER A 160 -36.35 14.91 -35.18
N LEU A 161 -35.72 15.97 -35.70
CA LEU A 161 -35.31 16.07 -37.10
C LEU A 161 -34.30 14.98 -37.50
N ALA A 162 -33.37 14.59 -36.62
CA ALA A 162 -32.43 13.52 -36.92
C ALA A 162 -33.10 12.14 -36.97
N LEU A 163 -34.11 11.91 -36.13
CA LEU A 163 -34.83 10.64 -36.05
C LEU A 163 -35.83 10.43 -37.19
N SER A 164 -36.31 11.50 -37.84
CA SER A 164 -37.16 11.39 -39.04
C SER A 164 -36.40 10.87 -40.27
N CYS A 165 -35.08 11.02 -40.32
CA CYS A 165 -34.20 10.53 -41.39
C CYS A 165 -33.84 9.03 -41.29
N ALA A 166 -34.69 8.21 -40.66
CA ALA A 166 -34.53 6.74 -40.52
C ALA A 166 -33.21 6.26 -39.88
N ILE A 167 -32.63 7.05 -38.97
CA ILE A 167 -31.40 6.67 -38.25
C ILE A 167 -31.78 5.74 -37.07
N PRO A 168 -31.17 4.54 -36.95
CA PRO A 168 -31.42 3.67 -35.80
C PRO A 168 -31.01 4.35 -34.49
N ARG A 169 -31.95 4.44 -33.53
CA ARG A 169 -31.72 4.97 -32.17
C ARG A 169 -30.47 4.38 -31.47
N PRO A 170 -30.22 3.04 -31.51
CA PRO A 170 -29.03 2.47 -30.90
C PRO A 170 -27.72 2.99 -31.52
N MET A 171 -27.72 3.20 -32.85
CA MET A 171 -26.54 3.65 -33.58
C MET A 171 -26.19 5.11 -33.26
N LEU A 172 -27.20 5.95 -33.02
CA LEU A 172 -27.01 7.34 -32.62
C LEU A 172 -26.41 7.43 -31.21
N LEU A 173 -26.96 6.68 -30.25
CA LEU A 173 -26.47 6.68 -28.86
C LEU A 173 -25.04 6.10 -28.76
N LEU A 174 -24.78 4.99 -29.45
CA LEU A 174 -23.45 4.37 -29.49
C LEU A 174 -22.43 5.27 -30.22
N GLY A 175 -22.85 5.97 -31.27
CA GLY A 175 -22.02 6.96 -31.97
C GLY A 175 -21.61 8.12 -31.06
N LYS A 176 -22.54 8.67 -30.28
CA LYS A 176 -22.27 9.73 -29.29
C LYS A 176 -21.33 9.25 -28.19
N TYR A 177 -21.54 8.03 -27.69
CA TYR A 177 -20.67 7.43 -26.68
C TYR A 177 -19.24 7.25 -27.18
N ILE A 178 -19.04 6.60 -28.34
CA ILE A 178 -17.70 6.39 -28.91
C ILE A 178 -17.03 7.74 -29.20
N ALA A 179 -17.74 8.69 -29.81
CA ALA A 179 -17.18 9.99 -30.12
C ALA A 179 -16.78 10.78 -28.86
N GLY A 180 -17.61 10.78 -27.82
CA GLY A 180 -17.31 11.39 -26.54
C GLY A 180 -16.10 10.75 -25.87
N MET A 181 -16.04 9.42 -25.83
CA MET A 181 -14.91 8.69 -25.26
C MET A 181 -13.60 8.98 -25.99
N VAL A 182 -13.60 8.96 -27.32
CA VAL A 182 -12.41 9.31 -28.12
C VAL A 182 -11.97 10.75 -27.86
N SER A 183 -12.92 11.67 -27.75
CA SER A 183 -12.64 13.10 -27.53
C SER A 183 -12.03 13.37 -26.15
N ILE A 184 -12.44 12.65 -25.11
CA ILE A 184 -11.88 12.75 -23.76
C ILE A 184 -10.56 11.98 -23.65
N SER A 185 -10.47 10.82 -24.29
CA SER A 185 -9.26 9.99 -24.22
C SER A 185 -8.09 10.63 -24.94
N LEU A 186 -8.30 11.38 -26.02
CA LEU A 186 -7.20 11.93 -26.82
C LEU A 186 -6.31 12.91 -26.04
N PRO A 187 -6.85 13.94 -25.34
CA PRO A 187 -6.03 14.79 -24.48
C PRO A 187 -5.42 14.04 -23.30
N LEU A 188 -6.12 13.05 -22.76
CA LEU A 188 -5.63 12.21 -21.65
C LEU A 188 -4.43 11.37 -22.09
N VAL A 189 -4.50 10.69 -23.23
CA VAL A 189 -3.38 9.94 -23.84
C VAL A 189 -2.21 10.89 -24.09
N ALA A 190 -2.44 12.05 -24.71
CA ALA A 190 -1.38 13.01 -24.99
C ALA A 190 -0.65 13.47 -23.72
N SER A 191 -1.43 13.79 -22.68
CA SER A 191 -0.90 14.23 -21.38
C SER A 191 -0.17 13.10 -20.64
N PHE A 192 -0.69 11.89 -20.71
CA PHE A 192 -0.07 10.71 -20.09
C PHE A 192 1.25 10.34 -20.78
N VAL A 193 1.30 10.35 -22.12
CA VAL A 193 2.53 10.13 -22.88
C VAL A 193 3.56 11.22 -22.59
N ALA A 194 3.15 12.49 -22.54
CA ALA A 194 4.05 13.57 -22.14
C ALA A 194 4.60 13.37 -20.72
N GLY A 195 3.76 12.91 -19.79
CA GLY A 195 4.18 12.53 -18.44
C GLY A 195 5.18 11.37 -18.42
N LEU A 196 4.94 10.31 -19.20
CA LEU A 196 5.89 9.20 -19.34
C LEU A 196 7.24 9.66 -19.90
N LEU A 197 7.24 10.59 -20.88
CA LEU A 197 8.46 11.18 -21.41
C LEU A 197 9.23 11.94 -20.33
N VAL A 198 8.54 12.66 -19.45
CA VAL A 198 9.18 13.33 -18.30
C VAL A 198 9.88 12.34 -17.38
N ILE A 199 9.25 11.18 -17.10
CA ILE A 199 9.83 10.14 -16.24
C ILE A 199 11.12 9.57 -16.86
N GLN A 200 11.17 9.42 -18.20
CA GLN A 200 12.35 8.89 -18.90
C GLN A 200 13.59 9.80 -18.80
N PHE A 201 13.44 11.07 -18.43
CA PHE A 201 14.58 11.94 -18.14
C PHE A 201 15.21 11.68 -16.76
N SER A 202 14.57 10.89 -15.90
CA SER A 202 15.15 10.47 -14.62
C SER A 202 16.17 9.35 -14.84
N PRO A 203 17.42 9.49 -14.38
CA PRO A 203 18.43 8.43 -14.50
C PRO A 203 18.20 7.27 -13.51
N TYR A 204 17.34 7.46 -12.50
CA TYR A 204 17.08 6.47 -11.45
C TYR A 204 15.87 5.58 -11.72
N VAL A 205 15.06 5.95 -12.72
CA VAL A 205 13.86 5.21 -13.10
C VAL A 205 14.16 4.37 -14.34
N SER A 206 14.05 3.05 -14.19
CA SER A 206 14.05 2.12 -15.32
C SER A 206 12.86 1.19 -15.19
N PHE A 207 12.02 1.16 -16.22
CA PHE A 207 10.83 0.31 -16.26
C PHE A 207 11.17 -1.05 -16.85
N SER A 208 10.86 -2.11 -16.10
CA SER A 208 10.85 -3.48 -16.61
C SER A 208 9.69 -3.68 -17.60
N SER A 209 9.77 -4.73 -18.43
CA SER A 209 8.63 -5.17 -19.27
C SER A 209 7.37 -5.44 -18.45
N SER A 210 7.52 -5.92 -17.20
CA SER A 210 6.41 -6.11 -16.26
C SER A 210 5.73 -4.80 -15.88
N ASP A 211 6.52 -3.74 -15.70
CA ASP A 211 6.04 -2.46 -15.21
C ASP A 211 5.25 -1.76 -16.31
N TRP A 212 5.69 -1.87 -17.56
CA TRP A 212 4.94 -1.38 -18.72
C TRP A 212 3.53 -1.98 -18.82
N ILE A 213 3.38 -3.28 -18.55
CA ILE A 213 2.05 -3.93 -18.52
C ILE A 213 1.21 -3.35 -17.39
N ARG A 214 1.77 -3.18 -16.19
CA ARG A 214 1.05 -2.58 -15.05
C ARG A 214 0.65 -1.13 -15.33
N ILE A 215 1.51 -0.32 -15.94
CA ILE A 215 1.22 1.05 -16.38
C ILE A 215 0.05 1.07 -17.37
N LEU A 216 0.08 0.19 -18.37
CA LEU A 216 -1.01 0.06 -19.33
C LEU A 216 -2.32 -0.34 -18.65
N LEU A 217 -2.28 -1.30 -17.71
CA LEU A 217 -3.47 -1.73 -16.97
C LEU A 217 -4.04 -0.61 -16.10
N ILE A 218 -3.20 0.15 -15.38
CA ILE A 218 -3.63 1.32 -14.60
C ILE A 218 -4.33 2.31 -15.52
N PHE A 219 -3.73 2.64 -16.66
CA PHE A 219 -4.30 3.56 -17.65
C PHE A 219 -5.65 3.06 -18.21
N LEU A 220 -5.77 1.77 -18.53
CA LEU A 220 -7.02 1.17 -19.00
C LEU A 220 -8.12 1.19 -17.94
N VAL A 221 -7.77 0.95 -16.68
CA VAL A 221 -8.71 1.04 -15.54
C VAL A 221 -9.15 2.49 -15.32
N SER A 222 -8.25 3.48 -15.51
CA SER A 222 -8.61 4.91 -15.53
C SER A 222 -9.59 5.25 -16.65
N MET A 223 -9.37 4.71 -17.86
CA MET A 223 -10.28 4.90 -18.99
C MET A 223 -11.66 4.28 -18.73
N LEU A 224 -11.71 3.09 -18.13
CA LEU A 224 -12.96 2.44 -17.74
C LEU A 224 -13.74 3.25 -16.68
N TYR A 225 -13.02 3.88 -15.75
CA TYR A 225 -13.60 4.77 -14.75
C TYR A 225 -14.13 6.08 -15.37
N VAL A 226 -13.36 6.72 -16.25
CA VAL A 226 -13.81 7.91 -17.01
C VAL A 226 -15.05 7.60 -17.84
N SER A 227 -15.07 6.42 -18.47
CA SER A 227 -16.20 5.90 -19.23
C SER A 227 -17.47 5.79 -18.39
N LEU A 228 -17.36 5.31 -17.15
CA LEU A 228 -18.49 5.22 -16.24
C LEU A 228 -19.14 6.59 -16.02
N PHE A 229 -18.35 7.62 -15.70
CA PHE A 229 -18.88 8.97 -15.48
C PHE A 229 -19.44 9.60 -16.75
N PHE A 230 -18.82 9.34 -17.91
CA PHE A 230 -19.41 9.74 -19.19
C PHE A 230 -20.79 9.09 -19.40
N LEU A 231 -20.93 7.80 -19.10
CA LEU A 231 -22.19 7.06 -19.22
C LEU A 231 -23.25 7.53 -18.21
N VAL A 232 -22.84 7.90 -16.99
CA VAL A 232 -23.73 8.54 -16.01
C VAL A 232 -24.29 9.85 -16.57
N GLY A 233 -23.45 10.73 -17.11
CA GLY A 233 -23.89 11.98 -17.72
C GLY A 233 -24.76 11.76 -18.96
N LEU A 234 -24.40 10.79 -19.81
CA LEU A 234 -25.19 10.40 -20.98
C LEU A 234 -26.57 9.86 -20.55
N PHE A 235 -26.63 8.99 -19.54
CA PHE A 235 -27.87 8.47 -18.98
C PHE A 235 -28.77 9.60 -18.48
N LEU A 236 -28.23 10.53 -17.68
CA LEU A 236 -28.97 11.70 -17.21
C LEU A 236 -29.46 12.56 -18.39
N SER A 237 -28.64 12.76 -19.42
CA SER A 237 -28.99 13.52 -20.64
C SER A 237 -30.15 12.88 -21.43
N THR A 238 -30.28 11.54 -21.38
CA THR A 238 -31.46 10.87 -21.97
C THR A 238 -32.74 11.07 -21.17
N ARG A 239 -32.65 11.35 -19.87
CA ARG A 239 -33.81 11.48 -18.97
C ARG A 239 -34.34 12.91 -18.88
N THR A 240 -33.48 13.88 -19.08
CA THR A 240 -33.83 15.30 -19.02
C THR A 240 -34.12 15.86 -20.42
N HIS A 241 -34.86 16.97 -20.46
CA HIS A 241 -35.13 17.72 -21.70
C HIS A 241 -34.29 18.99 -21.82
N ARG A 242 -33.83 19.57 -20.71
CA ARG A 242 -33.02 20.82 -20.67
C ARG A 242 -31.60 20.52 -20.23
N ALA A 243 -30.61 21.07 -20.93
CA ALA A 243 -29.20 20.82 -20.63
C ALA A 243 -28.78 21.32 -19.23
N SER A 244 -29.34 22.44 -18.78
CA SER A 244 -29.04 23.01 -17.46
C SER A 244 -29.45 22.08 -16.31
N ILE A 245 -30.58 21.38 -16.46
CA ILE A 245 -31.07 20.40 -15.47
C ILE A 245 -30.16 19.17 -15.44
N THR A 246 -29.71 18.70 -16.61
CA THR A 246 -28.75 17.59 -16.69
C THR A 246 -27.45 17.92 -15.98
N LEU A 247 -26.93 19.14 -16.19
CA LEU A 247 -25.71 19.59 -15.54
C LEU A 247 -25.86 19.59 -14.02
N MET A 248 -26.96 20.15 -13.51
CA MET A 248 -27.25 20.21 -12.08
C MET A 248 -27.28 18.82 -11.45
N PHE A 249 -28.03 17.88 -12.02
CA PHE A 249 -28.07 16.49 -11.52
C PHE A 249 -26.72 15.79 -11.63
N SER A 250 -25.99 16.01 -12.72
CA SER A 250 -24.66 15.42 -12.90
C SER A 250 -23.68 15.89 -11.82
N MET A 251 -23.72 17.18 -11.47
CA MET A 251 -22.92 17.72 -10.37
C MET A 251 -23.33 17.13 -9.02
N CYS A 252 -24.64 16.99 -8.74
CA CYS A 252 -25.11 16.35 -7.50
C CYS A 252 -24.64 14.91 -7.38
N VAL A 253 -24.77 14.13 -8.46
CA VAL A 253 -24.31 12.73 -8.53
C VAL A 253 -22.79 12.65 -8.35
N TRP A 254 -22.04 13.56 -8.96
CA TRP A 254 -20.60 13.65 -8.81
C TRP A 254 -20.19 13.93 -7.37
N VAL A 255 -20.74 14.98 -6.74
CA VAL A 255 -20.45 15.33 -5.34
C VAL A 255 -20.77 14.15 -4.44
N PHE A 256 -21.92 13.49 -4.66
CA PHE A 256 -22.33 12.35 -3.87
C PHE A 256 -21.33 11.19 -3.97
N PHE A 257 -21.01 10.71 -5.17
CA PHE A 257 -20.16 9.51 -5.34
C PHE A 257 -18.66 9.76 -5.17
N VAL A 258 -18.17 10.96 -5.48
CA VAL A 258 -16.73 11.29 -5.47
C VAL A 258 -16.31 11.89 -4.13
N LEU A 259 -17.17 12.69 -3.48
CA LEU A 259 -16.82 13.37 -2.22
C LEU A 259 -17.54 12.79 -1.00
N ILE A 260 -18.85 12.57 -1.07
CA ILE A 260 -19.65 12.22 0.11
C ILE A 260 -19.46 10.74 0.48
N VAL A 261 -19.74 9.82 -0.44
CA VAL A 261 -19.71 8.37 -0.17
C VAL A 261 -18.37 7.90 0.40
N PRO A 262 -17.19 8.16 -0.20
CA PRO A 262 -15.93 7.63 0.34
C PRO A 262 -15.66 8.12 1.77
N ASN A 263 -15.90 9.40 2.06
CA ASN A 263 -15.69 9.96 3.40
C ASN A 263 -16.68 9.39 4.42
N LEU A 264 -17.95 9.23 4.04
CA LEU A 264 -18.95 8.61 4.92
C LEU A 264 -18.60 7.15 5.23
N THR A 265 -18.12 6.38 4.26
CA THR A 265 -17.82 4.96 4.50
C THR A 265 -16.76 4.74 5.59
N VAL A 266 -15.72 5.58 5.61
CA VAL A 266 -14.66 5.51 6.64
C VAL A 266 -15.25 5.80 8.03
N LEU A 267 -16.02 6.89 8.16
CA LEU A 267 -16.66 7.27 9.43
C LEU A 267 -17.64 6.20 9.93
N TRP A 268 -18.43 5.63 9.02
CA TRP A 268 -19.37 4.56 9.34
C TRP A 268 -18.66 3.31 9.86
N VAL A 269 -17.55 2.91 9.23
CA VAL A 269 -16.79 1.72 9.67
C VAL A 269 -16.09 1.96 11.01
N GLU A 270 -15.57 3.17 11.23
CA GLU A 270 -14.96 3.56 12.49
C GLU A 270 -15.95 3.47 13.65
N HIS A 271 -17.19 3.93 13.44
CA HIS A 271 -18.24 3.85 14.42
C HIS A 271 -18.82 2.44 14.61
N ALA A 272 -19.03 1.70 13.51
CA ALA A 272 -19.64 0.37 13.54
C ALA A 272 -18.70 -0.73 14.05
N SER A 273 -17.38 -0.50 14.01
CA SER A 273 -16.37 -1.45 14.46
C SER A 273 -15.24 -0.72 15.18
N PRO A 274 -15.48 -0.21 16.41
CA PRO A 274 -14.48 0.54 17.15
C PRO A 274 -13.30 -0.35 17.52
N ILE A 275 -12.07 0.17 17.34
CA ILE A 275 -10.85 -0.53 17.72
C ILE A 275 -10.83 -0.68 19.24
N GLN A 276 -10.88 -1.90 19.73
CA GLN A 276 -10.81 -2.17 21.17
C GLN A 276 -9.43 -1.83 21.73
N SER A 277 -9.35 -1.54 23.03
CA SER A 277 -8.07 -1.28 23.67
C SER A 277 -7.20 -2.53 23.69
N GLU A 278 -5.93 -2.38 23.33
CA GLU A 278 -4.91 -3.44 23.37
C GLU A 278 -4.55 -3.89 24.81
N ARG A 279 -5.16 -3.28 25.84
CA ARG A 279 -4.78 -3.49 27.25
C ARG A 279 -4.86 -4.95 27.68
N SER A 280 -5.94 -5.67 27.34
CA SER A 280 -6.12 -7.08 27.72
C SER A 280 -5.03 -7.96 27.09
N SER A 281 -4.77 -7.78 25.79
CA SER A 281 -3.73 -8.51 25.06
C SER A 281 -2.34 -8.24 25.62
N LYS A 282 -2.05 -6.99 26.02
CA LYS A 282 -0.79 -6.63 26.69
C LYS A 282 -0.65 -7.31 28.04
N THR A 283 -1.70 -7.34 28.86
CA THR A 283 -1.68 -8.02 30.16
C THR A 283 -1.37 -9.50 30.01
N GLN A 284 -2.05 -10.20 29.08
CA GLN A 284 -1.78 -11.62 28.81
C GLN A 284 -0.34 -11.86 28.31
N ALA A 285 0.18 -10.96 27.47
CA ALA A 285 1.55 -11.04 27.00
C ALA A 285 2.58 -10.81 28.13
N ASP A 286 2.28 -9.90 29.06
CA ASP A 286 3.11 -9.65 30.25
C ASP A 286 3.10 -10.80 31.25
N GLU A 287 1.99 -11.52 31.37
CA GLU A 287 1.90 -12.78 32.13
C GLU A 287 2.80 -13.86 31.55
N LEU A 288 2.83 -14.03 30.22
CA LEU A 288 3.74 -14.97 29.55
C LEU A 288 5.22 -14.64 29.81
N TRP A 289 5.60 -13.37 29.74
CA TRP A 289 6.97 -12.97 30.07
C TRP A 289 7.29 -13.21 31.55
N THR A 290 6.32 -13.10 32.45
CA THR A 290 6.50 -13.42 33.87
C THR A 290 6.67 -14.93 34.11
N GLU A 291 5.97 -15.76 33.34
CA GLU A 291 6.15 -17.21 33.33
C GLU A 291 7.55 -17.58 32.80
N PHE A 292 8.01 -16.91 31.74
CA PHE A 292 9.38 -17.06 31.20
C PHE A 292 10.43 -16.79 32.29
N GLU A 293 10.37 -15.65 32.97
CA GLU A 293 11.31 -15.30 34.04
C GLU A 293 11.27 -16.30 35.22
N THR A 294 10.10 -16.86 35.49
CA THR A 294 9.94 -17.87 36.54
C THR A 294 10.65 -19.17 36.16
N LYS A 295 10.49 -19.64 34.92
CA LYS A 295 11.20 -20.83 34.41
C LYS A 295 12.71 -20.65 34.37
N VAL A 296 13.18 -19.45 34.03
CA VAL A 296 14.61 -19.12 34.06
C VAL A 296 15.16 -19.20 35.51
N ARG A 297 14.43 -18.67 36.49
CA ARG A 297 14.81 -18.77 37.91
C ARG A 297 14.79 -20.20 38.45
N GLU A 298 13.78 -20.99 38.08
CA GLU A 298 13.70 -22.41 38.45
C GLU A 298 14.87 -23.21 37.88
N TYR A 299 15.28 -22.92 36.63
CA TYR A 299 16.45 -23.52 36.00
C TYR A 299 17.72 -23.23 36.80
N LEU A 300 17.95 -21.98 37.19
CA LEU A 300 19.11 -21.58 38.00
C LEU A 300 19.10 -22.27 39.37
N LYS A 301 17.96 -22.28 40.06
CA LYS A 301 17.79 -22.93 41.36
C LYS A 301 18.07 -24.44 41.30
N LYS A 302 17.65 -25.12 40.22
CA LYS A 302 17.91 -26.55 40.01
C LYS A 302 19.42 -26.86 39.89
N HIS A 303 20.19 -25.91 39.36
CA HIS A 303 21.65 -26.02 39.25
C HIS A 303 22.38 -25.48 40.50
N GLY A 304 21.65 -25.08 41.55
CA GLY A 304 22.23 -24.65 42.82
C GLY A 304 22.83 -23.24 42.79
N VAL A 305 22.44 -22.42 41.82
CA VAL A 305 22.99 -21.07 41.60
C VAL A 305 21.87 -20.03 41.67
N GLU A 306 22.14 -18.85 42.25
CA GLU A 306 21.19 -17.73 42.22
C GLU A 306 21.36 -16.91 40.94
N ASN A 307 22.59 -16.76 40.46
CA ASN A 307 22.91 -16.05 39.22
C ASN A 307 23.82 -16.89 38.32
N ALA A 308 23.54 -16.90 37.02
CA ALA A 308 24.31 -17.68 36.04
C ALA A 308 25.82 -17.37 36.06
N TRP A 309 26.17 -16.15 36.46
CA TRP A 309 27.53 -15.64 36.46
C TRP A 309 28.34 -15.97 37.73
N ASP A 310 27.71 -16.52 38.78
CA ASP A 310 28.36 -16.79 40.07
C ASP A 310 29.53 -17.78 39.94
N HIS A 311 29.45 -18.71 38.98
CA HIS A 311 30.48 -19.71 38.70
C HIS A 311 31.69 -19.16 37.92
N ALA A 312 31.50 -18.17 37.04
CA ALA A 312 32.55 -17.66 36.16
C ALA A 312 33.25 -16.38 36.67
N LYS A 313 32.65 -15.71 37.68
CA LYS A 313 33.19 -14.52 38.38
C LYS A 313 33.85 -13.52 37.41
N PRO A 314 33.07 -12.84 36.58
CA PRO A 314 33.63 -12.05 35.50
C PRO A 314 34.37 -10.80 35.99
N GLY A 315 35.47 -10.46 35.32
CA GLY A 315 36.28 -9.26 35.61
C GLY A 315 35.65 -7.93 35.16
N GLY A 316 34.45 -7.99 34.57
CA GLY A 316 33.62 -6.87 34.13
C GLY A 316 32.39 -7.38 33.37
N LEU A 317 31.18 -7.12 33.89
CA LEU A 317 29.90 -7.52 33.30
C LEU A 317 29.05 -6.28 33.01
N GLY A 318 28.77 -6.03 31.74
CA GLY A 318 27.71 -5.12 31.29
C GLY A 318 26.50 -5.92 30.88
N LEU A 319 25.38 -5.75 31.58
CA LEU A 319 24.10 -6.37 31.26
C LEU A 319 23.06 -5.30 31.00
N SER A 320 22.43 -5.32 29.83
CA SER A 320 21.31 -4.46 29.49
C SER A 320 20.15 -5.31 29.02
N SER A 321 19.01 -5.24 29.71
CA SER A 321 17.79 -5.91 29.31
C SER A 321 16.74 -4.88 28.91
N ASP A 322 16.11 -5.09 27.76
CA ASP A 322 14.92 -4.34 27.37
C ASP A 322 13.69 -5.26 27.36
N ARG A 323 12.57 -4.77 27.87
CA ARG A 323 11.31 -5.50 27.91
C ARG A 323 10.15 -4.56 27.59
N SER A 324 9.34 -5.00 26.65
CA SER A 324 8.01 -4.47 26.36
C SER A 324 6.97 -5.59 26.52
N SER A 325 5.69 -5.25 26.55
CA SER A 325 4.64 -6.28 26.59
C SER A 325 4.76 -7.29 25.42
N TYR A 326 5.33 -6.89 24.28
CA TYR A 326 5.40 -7.73 23.08
C TYR A 326 6.79 -8.24 22.71
N GLY A 327 7.77 -8.07 23.60
CA GLY A 327 9.13 -8.50 23.31
C GLY A 327 10.05 -8.32 24.49
N SER A 328 11.03 -9.20 24.60
CA SER A 328 12.12 -9.11 25.57
C SER A 328 13.45 -9.33 24.85
N GLY A 329 14.46 -8.56 25.22
CA GLY A 329 15.81 -8.64 24.66
C GLY A 329 16.85 -8.38 25.72
N GLU A 330 18.05 -8.91 25.52
CA GLU A 330 19.17 -8.73 26.44
C GLU A 330 20.48 -8.65 25.65
N THR A 331 21.27 -7.63 25.96
CA THR A 331 22.61 -7.43 25.45
C THR A 331 23.59 -7.68 26.59
N ILE A 332 24.63 -8.47 26.30
CA ILE A 332 25.64 -8.85 27.28
C ILE A 332 27.00 -8.45 26.75
N GLY A 333 27.78 -7.75 27.58
CA GLY A 333 29.17 -7.43 27.31
C GLY A 333 30.05 -7.88 28.45
N MET A 334 31.05 -8.70 28.14
CA MET A 334 32.02 -9.18 29.10
C MET A 334 33.44 -8.94 28.62
N SER A 335 34.33 -8.59 29.55
CA SER A 335 35.73 -8.28 29.24
C SER A 335 36.73 -9.37 29.64
N ARG A 336 36.51 -10.14 30.72
CA ARG A 336 37.40 -11.24 31.18
C ARG A 336 36.68 -12.29 32.01
N PHE A 337 37.14 -13.54 31.94
CA PHE A 337 36.73 -14.64 32.85
C PHE A 337 37.79 -14.84 33.93
N ALA A 338 37.42 -14.71 35.22
CA ALA A 338 38.34 -15.05 36.32
C ALA A 338 38.37 -16.55 36.60
N ASN A 339 37.34 -17.29 36.17
CA ASN A 339 37.24 -18.74 36.28
C ASN A 339 36.68 -19.33 34.98
N GLU A 340 37.53 -19.98 34.17
CA GLU A 340 37.10 -20.59 32.90
C GLU A 340 36.21 -21.81 33.10
N ASP A 341 36.28 -22.48 34.25
CA ASP A 341 35.45 -23.65 34.58
C ASP A 341 33.94 -23.32 34.63
N GLY A 342 33.59 -22.05 34.79
CA GLY A 342 32.20 -21.57 34.77
C GLY A 342 31.63 -21.29 33.38
N ILE A 343 32.46 -21.26 32.33
CA ILE A 343 32.04 -20.90 30.96
C ILE A 343 31.06 -21.92 30.37
N PRO A 344 31.28 -23.26 30.47
CA PRO A 344 30.35 -24.24 29.91
C PRO A 344 28.93 -24.10 30.45
N PHE A 345 28.79 -23.81 31.75
CA PHE A 345 27.49 -23.59 32.38
C PHE A 345 26.79 -22.33 31.84
N ILE A 346 27.52 -21.24 31.62
CA ILE A 346 26.96 -20.01 31.03
C ILE A 346 26.49 -20.25 29.59
N GLN A 347 27.30 -20.97 28.80
CA GLN A 347 26.94 -21.35 27.43
C GLN A 347 25.66 -22.20 27.41
N GLU A 348 25.56 -23.18 28.30
CA GLU A 348 24.35 -24.00 28.46
C GLU A 348 23.15 -23.16 28.91
N PHE A 349 23.32 -22.29 29.90
CA PHE A 349 22.29 -21.42 30.44
C PHE A 349 21.71 -20.48 29.37
N TYR A 350 22.56 -19.80 28.60
CA TYR A 350 22.09 -18.92 27.52
C TYR A 350 21.53 -19.71 26.33
N GLY A 351 22.09 -20.88 26.04
CA GLY A 351 21.49 -21.85 25.11
C GLY A 351 20.05 -22.21 25.50
N PHE A 352 19.78 -22.44 26.79
CA PHE A 352 18.43 -22.67 27.32
C PHE A 352 17.57 -21.40 27.29
N LYS A 353 18.05 -20.31 27.92
CA LYS A 353 17.30 -19.07 28.15
C LYS A 353 16.89 -18.39 26.84
N GLU A 354 17.79 -18.28 25.87
CA GLU A 354 17.51 -17.58 24.62
C GLU A 354 16.61 -18.38 23.68
N ASN A 355 16.76 -19.72 23.67
CA ASN A 355 15.80 -20.59 22.98
C ASN A 355 14.41 -20.48 23.61
N LEU A 356 14.33 -20.48 24.94
CA LEU A 356 13.07 -20.29 25.65
C LEU A 356 12.47 -18.91 25.35
N ARG A 357 13.28 -17.84 25.31
CA ARG A 357 12.85 -16.48 24.98
C ARG A 357 12.25 -16.42 23.57
N ALA A 358 12.89 -17.03 22.58
CA ALA A 358 12.39 -17.09 21.21
C ALA A 358 11.02 -17.81 21.13
N GLN A 359 10.84 -18.91 21.86
CA GLN A 359 9.56 -19.64 21.94
C GLN A 359 8.47 -18.79 22.62
N TYR A 360 8.80 -18.05 23.69
CA TYR A 360 7.85 -17.16 24.35
C TYR A 360 7.46 -15.98 23.48
N ALA A 361 8.40 -15.43 22.69
CA ALA A 361 8.08 -14.42 21.69
C ALA A 361 7.06 -14.92 20.65
N ASP A 362 7.14 -16.20 20.23
CA ASP A 362 6.15 -16.81 19.34
C ASP A 362 4.78 -16.98 20.00
N LYS A 363 4.73 -17.35 21.29
CA LYS A 363 3.47 -17.42 22.06
C LYS A 363 2.82 -16.04 22.19
N VAL A 364 3.62 -15.02 22.54
CA VAL A 364 3.18 -13.63 22.64
C VAL A 364 2.68 -13.12 21.28
N TRP A 365 3.32 -13.53 20.19
CA TRP A 365 2.86 -13.21 18.83
C TRP A 365 1.46 -13.76 18.55
N GLN A 366 1.11 -14.98 19.00
CA GLN A 366 -0.24 -15.50 18.79
C GLN A 366 -1.32 -14.62 19.44
N ILE A 367 -1.06 -14.14 20.66
CA ILE A 367 -1.97 -13.21 21.38
C ILE A 367 -2.09 -11.90 20.59
N ARG A 368 -0.96 -11.32 20.18
CA ARG A 368 -0.95 -10.05 19.46
C ARG A 368 -1.60 -10.18 18.07
N LYS A 369 -1.34 -11.28 17.37
CA LYS A 369 -1.91 -11.59 16.05
C LYS A 369 -3.43 -11.69 16.15
N ALA A 370 -3.97 -12.43 17.13
CA ALA A 370 -5.41 -12.52 17.35
C ALA A 370 -6.04 -11.14 17.51
N TYR A 371 -5.44 -10.27 18.34
CA TYR A 371 -5.90 -8.90 18.50
C TYR A 371 -5.87 -8.09 17.19
N LEU A 372 -4.77 -8.17 16.43
CA LEU A 372 -4.60 -7.44 15.16
C LEU A 372 -5.61 -7.89 14.10
N ASP A 373 -5.84 -9.20 14.00
CA ASP A 373 -6.74 -9.81 13.03
C ASP A 373 -8.21 -9.52 13.37
N GLU A 374 -8.59 -9.52 14.65
CA GLU A 374 -9.95 -9.24 15.10
C GLU A 374 -10.32 -7.75 15.06
N ASN A 375 -9.35 -6.85 15.28
CA ASN A 375 -9.61 -5.41 15.44
C ASN A 375 -9.14 -4.59 14.21
N PRO A 376 -7.89 -4.10 14.12
CA PRO A 376 -7.50 -3.13 13.09
C PRO A 376 -7.49 -3.72 11.67
N ASN A 377 -7.08 -4.99 11.49
CA ASN A 377 -7.04 -5.59 10.16
C ASN A 377 -8.46 -5.85 9.64
N ARG A 378 -9.35 -6.41 10.47
CA ARG A 378 -10.76 -6.61 10.14
C ARG A 378 -11.46 -5.30 9.81
N GLN A 379 -11.26 -4.27 10.62
CA GLN A 379 -11.85 -2.95 10.36
C GLN A 379 -11.36 -2.37 9.02
N SER A 380 -10.07 -2.50 8.71
CA SER A 380 -9.51 -2.06 7.42
C SER A 380 -10.11 -2.83 6.24
N LEU A 381 -10.29 -4.14 6.36
CA LEU A 381 -10.94 -4.97 5.33
C LEU A 381 -12.42 -4.61 5.14
N LEU A 382 -13.15 -4.37 6.23
CA LEU A 382 -14.54 -3.94 6.17
C LEU A 382 -14.67 -2.57 5.51
N ALA A 383 -13.78 -1.62 5.85
CA ALA A 383 -13.73 -0.32 5.20
C ALA A 383 -13.49 -0.46 3.69
N LEU A 384 -12.51 -1.27 3.28
CA LEU A 384 -12.24 -1.52 1.86
C LEU A 384 -13.46 -2.13 1.14
N ASN A 385 -14.09 -3.15 1.72
CA ASN A 385 -15.24 -3.81 1.11
C ASN A 385 -16.49 -2.92 1.03
N ILE A 386 -16.78 -2.15 2.09
CA ILE A 386 -17.92 -1.21 2.10
C ILE A 386 -17.65 -0.03 1.15
N SER A 387 -16.40 0.43 1.06
CA SER A 387 -16.02 1.51 0.15
C SER A 387 -16.29 1.18 -1.32
N ARG A 388 -16.33 -0.11 -1.71
CA ARG A 388 -16.64 -0.56 -3.08
C ARG A 388 -18.03 -0.15 -3.59
N ILE A 389 -18.91 0.36 -2.72
CA ILE A 389 -20.16 1.02 -3.12
C ILE A 389 -19.88 2.28 -3.95
N SER A 390 -18.77 2.99 -3.67
CA SER A 390 -18.32 4.12 -4.47
C SER A 390 -17.49 3.61 -5.67
N PRO A 391 -17.90 3.91 -6.92
CA PRO A 391 -17.09 3.58 -8.09
C PRO A 391 -15.68 4.20 -8.03
N THR A 392 -15.58 5.33 -7.34
CA THR A 392 -14.34 6.04 -7.08
C THR A 392 -13.36 5.22 -6.24
N ALA A 393 -13.84 4.61 -5.16
CA ALA A 393 -13.00 3.76 -4.31
C ALA A 393 -12.61 2.46 -5.02
N VAL A 394 -13.53 1.87 -5.79
CA VAL A 394 -13.25 0.69 -6.63
C VAL A 394 -12.10 0.97 -7.60
N TYR A 395 -12.18 2.11 -8.30
CA TYR A 395 -11.13 2.54 -9.21
C TYR A 395 -9.79 2.75 -8.50
N TYR A 396 -9.78 3.48 -7.37
CA TYR A 396 -8.56 3.72 -6.61
C TYR A 396 -7.91 2.41 -6.11
N ASN A 397 -8.72 1.49 -5.59
CA ASN A 397 -8.25 0.19 -5.11
C ASN A 397 -7.63 -0.64 -6.23
N ALA A 398 -8.27 -0.71 -7.40
CA ALA A 398 -7.72 -1.43 -8.55
C ALA A 398 -6.37 -0.84 -9.00
N ALA A 399 -6.25 0.49 -9.07
CA ALA A 399 -5.01 1.16 -9.43
C ALA A 399 -3.90 0.94 -8.40
N ALA A 400 -4.21 1.02 -7.09
CA ALA A 400 -3.26 0.79 -6.00
C ALA A 400 -2.74 -0.67 -5.98
N ILE A 401 -3.62 -1.65 -6.25
CA ILE A 401 -3.22 -3.07 -6.34
C ILE A 401 -2.28 -3.28 -7.53
N LEU A 402 -2.61 -2.71 -8.70
CA LEU A 402 -1.76 -2.81 -9.89
C LEU A 402 -0.40 -2.13 -9.70
N ALA A 403 -0.35 -1.07 -8.89
CA ALA A 403 0.86 -0.36 -8.51
C ALA A 403 1.66 -1.01 -7.37
N GLU A 404 1.15 -2.09 -6.75
CA GLU A 404 1.70 -2.70 -5.52
C GLU A 404 1.80 -1.74 -4.32
N THR A 405 0.98 -0.69 -4.31
CA THR A 405 0.94 0.31 -3.23
C THR A 405 -0.29 0.15 -2.34
N ASP A 406 -1.06 -0.92 -2.52
CA ASP A 406 -2.22 -1.25 -1.70
C ASP A 406 -1.86 -1.81 -0.31
N LEU A 407 -2.85 -1.87 0.58
CA LEU A 407 -2.69 -2.40 1.93
C LEU A 407 -2.27 -3.88 1.95
N GLY A 408 -2.72 -4.69 0.98
CA GLY A 408 -2.35 -6.09 0.89
C GLY A 408 -0.87 -6.27 0.54
N SER A 409 -0.30 -5.44 -0.31
CA SER A 409 1.15 -5.43 -0.60
C SER A 409 1.97 -5.08 0.66
N PHE A 410 1.48 -4.17 1.49
CA PHE A 410 2.09 -3.89 2.79
C PHE A 410 2.04 -5.09 3.75
N TRP A 411 0.91 -5.80 3.81
CA TRP A 411 0.80 -7.00 4.63
C TRP A 411 1.70 -8.15 4.14
N GLN A 412 1.87 -8.30 2.83
CA GLN A 412 2.83 -9.24 2.25
C GLN A 412 4.26 -8.92 2.70
N PHE A 413 4.67 -7.65 2.66
CA PHE A 413 5.97 -7.21 3.18
C PHE A 413 6.13 -7.56 4.68
N MET A 414 5.11 -7.28 5.50
CA MET A 414 5.17 -7.63 6.93
C MET A 414 5.31 -9.14 7.16
N GLU A 415 4.63 -9.98 6.37
CA GLU A 415 4.76 -11.43 6.49
C GLU A 415 6.13 -11.94 5.99
N GLN A 416 6.68 -11.36 4.92
CA GLN A 416 8.05 -11.65 4.48
C GLN A 416 9.07 -11.34 5.58
N THR A 417 8.92 -10.22 6.29
CA THR A 417 9.80 -9.88 7.41
C THR A 417 9.65 -10.87 8.59
N ARG A 418 8.44 -11.36 8.87
CA ARG A 418 8.24 -12.42 9.88
C ARG A 418 8.84 -13.75 9.45
N HIS A 419 8.76 -14.08 8.15
CA HIS A 419 9.44 -15.25 7.59
C HIS A 419 10.94 -15.15 7.79
N TYR A 420 11.53 -14.02 7.44
CA TYR A 420 12.94 -13.75 7.66
C TYR A 420 13.34 -13.82 9.14
N ARG A 421 12.50 -13.34 10.06
CA ARG A 421 12.72 -13.53 11.51
C ARG A 421 12.74 -15.01 11.90
N ARG A 422 11.92 -15.87 11.29
CA ARG A 422 11.94 -17.32 11.54
C ARG A 422 13.26 -17.93 11.06
N GLU A 423 13.68 -17.60 9.83
CA GLU A 423 14.99 -18.03 9.28
C GLU A 423 16.16 -17.57 10.17
N TRP A 424 16.11 -16.34 10.68
CA TRP A 424 17.09 -15.81 11.62
C TRP A 424 17.15 -16.60 12.93
N VAL A 425 16.00 -16.94 13.52
CA VAL A 425 15.93 -17.72 14.76
C VAL A 425 16.38 -19.17 14.55
N GLU A 426 16.05 -19.76 13.41
CA GLU A 426 16.49 -21.10 13.02
C GLU A 426 18.01 -21.14 12.84
N TYR A 427 18.59 -20.17 12.12
CA TYR A 427 20.04 -20.00 12.01
C TYR A 427 20.73 -19.91 13.39
N LEU A 428 20.19 -19.09 14.30
CA LEU A 428 20.74 -18.99 15.66
C LEU A 428 20.69 -20.31 16.45
N ARG A 429 19.71 -21.17 16.17
CA ARG A 429 19.52 -22.46 16.83
C ARG A 429 20.40 -23.55 16.22
N ASP A 430 20.42 -23.66 14.90
CA ASP A 430 21.12 -24.72 14.15
C ASP A 430 22.64 -24.58 14.32
N GLU A 431 23.16 -23.34 14.24
CA GLU A 431 24.56 -23.02 14.49
C GLU A 431 24.89 -22.90 15.99
N LYS A 432 23.93 -23.20 16.87
CA LYS A 432 24.07 -23.15 18.34
C LYS A 432 24.64 -21.82 18.86
N ILE A 433 24.31 -20.72 18.20
CA ILE A 433 24.86 -19.38 18.47
C ILE A 433 24.48 -18.89 19.87
N PHE A 434 23.29 -19.23 20.37
CA PHE A 434 22.86 -18.89 21.74
C PHE A 434 23.78 -19.44 22.83
N SER A 435 24.43 -20.58 22.57
CA SER A 435 25.42 -21.19 23.46
C SER A 435 26.87 -20.83 23.09
N SER A 436 27.10 -20.03 22.05
CA SER A 436 28.44 -19.66 21.63
C SER A 436 29.10 -18.69 22.62
N ARG A 437 30.42 -18.79 22.79
CA ARG A 437 31.20 -17.83 23.61
C ARG A 437 31.05 -16.40 23.06
N ARG A 438 30.93 -16.26 21.73
CA ARG A 438 30.72 -15.00 21.01
C ARG A 438 29.34 -14.36 21.26
N TRP A 439 28.42 -15.04 21.95
CA TRP A 439 27.17 -14.45 22.42
C TRP A 439 27.42 -13.33 23.46
N PHE A 440 28.38 -13.52 24.37
CA PHE A 440 28.58 -12.64 25.53
C PHE A 440 29.97 -12.01 25.66
N THR A 441 31.00 -12.49 24.93
CA THR A 441 32.35 -11.90 24.96
C THR A 441 32.91 -11.58 23.57
N THR A 442 33.78 -10.56 23.52
CA THR A 442 34.60 -10.22 22.35
C THR A 442 35.91 -11.00 22.29
N GLU A 443 36.32 -11.60 23.41
CA GLU A 443 37.50 -12.47 23.51
C GLU A 443 37.19 -13.83 22.86
N SER A 444 37.60 -13.99 21.60
CA SER A 444 37.44 -15.21 20.79
C SER A 444 38.70 -15.43 19.96
N GLU A 445 39.16 -16.67 19.85
CA GLU A 445 40.33 -17.05 19.03
C GLU A 445 40.04 -16.94 17.52
N GLU A 446 38.77 -17.08 17.13
CA GLU A 446 38.33 -17.00 15.74
C GLU A 446 37.81 -15.60 15.36
N PRO A 447 38.08 -15.12 14.11
CA PRO A 447 37.53 -13.88 13.60
C PRO A 447 36.00 -13.93 13.61
N PHE A 448 35.35 -12.80 13.93
CA PHE A 448 33.90 -12.73 13.92
C PHE A 448 33.38 -12.76 12.49
N ASP A 449 32.99 -13.94 12.01
CA ASP A 449 32.42 -14.08 10.67
C ASP A 449 30.90 -13.86 10.70
N LEU A 450 30.46 -12.85 9.95
CA LEU A 450 29.05 -12.51 9.76
C LEU A 450 28.57 -12.84 8.34
N SER A 451 29.41 -13.50 7.53
CA SER A 451 29.09 -13.86 6.15
C SER A 451 27.91 -14.82 6.03
N GLY A 452 27.73 -15.71 7.03
CA GLY A 452 26.65 -16.70 7.09
C GLY A 452 25.28 -16.15 7.52
N ILE A 453 25.19 -14.87 7.95
CA ILE A 453 23.91 -14.29 8.39
C ILE A 453 22.94 -14.22 7.21
N PRO A 454 21.70 -14.77 7.35
CA PRO A 454 20.70 -14.66 6.30
C PRO A 454 20.39 -13.18 6.03
N ARG A 455 20.25 -12.79 4.76
CA ARG A 455 19.95 -11.41 4.37
C ARG A 455 18.54 -11.27 3.83
N PHE A 456 17.79 -10.33 4.41
CA PHE A 456 16.46 -10.01 3.93
C PHE A 456 16.50 -9.45 2.51
N LYS A 457 15.65 -9.98 1.64
CA LYS A 457 15.38 -9.44 0.31
C LYS A 457 13.88 -9.43 0.09
N GLU A 458 13.30 -8.24 -0.06
CA GLU A 458 11.89 -8.10 -0.38
C GLU A 458 11.60 -8.69 -1.78
N GLN A 459 10.57 -9.53 -1.84
CA GLN A 459 10.03 -10.06 -3.08
C GLN A 459 8.79 -9.27 -3.48
N SER A 460 8.82 -8.69 -4.68
CA SER A 460 7.64 -8.06 -5.28
C SER A 460 6.61 -9.11 -5.71
N GLU A 461 5.35 -8.71 -5.70
CA GLU A 461 4.29 -9.56 -6.22
C GLU A 461 4.41 -9.68 -7.73
N GLY A 462 4.21 -10.89 -8.28
CA GLY A 462 4.11 -11.05 -9.73
C GLY A 462 2.86 -10.35 -10.29
N ILE A 463 2.90 -9.94 -11.57
CA ILE A 463 1.77 -9.30 -12.25
C ILE A 463 0.49 -10.13 -12.13
N GLY A 464 0.60 -11.45 -12.22
CA GLY A 464 -0.55 -12.36 -12.10
C GLY A 464 -1.25 -12.27 -10.75
N GLY A 465 -0.49 -12.16 -9.65
CA GLY A 465 -1.05 -12.00 -8.30
C GLY A 465 -1.78 -10.67 -8.14
N SER A 466 -1.14 -9.58 -8.54
CA SER A 466 -1.75 -8.25 -8.48
C SER A 466 -3.00 -8.16 -9.36
N LEU A 467 -2.96 -8.70 -10.58
CA LEU A 467 -4.11 -8.70 -11.48
C LEU A 467 -5.27 -9.51 -10.88
N GLN A 468 -5.01 -10.71 -10.35
CA GLN A 468 -6.03 -11.54 -9.70
C GLN A 468 -6.70 -10.81 -8.54
N ARG A 469 -5.93 -10.05 -7.74
CA ARG A 469 -6.47 -9.22 -6.65
C ARG A 469 -7.29 -8.02 -7.15
N ALA A 470 -6.93 -7.45 -8.30
CA ALA A 470 -7.64 -6.30 -8.90
C ALA A 470 -8.91 -6.68 -9.69
N VAL A 471 -9.05 -7.93 -10.14
CA VAL A 471 -10.19 -8.40 -10.95
C VAL A 471 -11.56 -8.06 -10.35
N PRO A 472 -11.85 -8.27 -9.05
CA PRO A 472 -13.15 -7.94 -8.48
C PRO A 472 -13.53 -6.46 -8.68
N ASP A 473 -12.57 -5.57 -8.48
CA ASP A 473 -12.77 -4.14 -8.62
C ASP A 473 -12.97 -3.74 -10.10
N ILE A 474 -12.18 -4.31 -11.02
CA ILE A 474 -12.35 -4.11 -12.47
C ILE A 474 -13.70 -4.64 -12.95
N MET A 475 -14.16 -5.78 -12.44
CA MET A 475 -15.46 -6.37 -12.79
C MET A 475 -16.61 -5.48 -12.31
N ILE A 476 -16.54 -4.92 -11.09
CA ILE A 476 -17.55 -3.98 -10.60
C ILE A 476 -17.64 -2.76 -11.53
N LEU A 477 -16.51 -2.14 -11.91
CA LEU A 477 -16.50 -1.01 -12.85
C LEU A 477 -17.08 -1.39 -14.22
N THR A 478 -16.76 -2.58 -14.72
CA THR A 478 -17.25 -3.07 -16.02
C THR A 478 -18.76 -3.27 -15.98
N VAL A 479 -19.27 -3.91 -14.94
CA VAL A 479 -20.72 -4.12 -14.74
C VAL A 479 -21.45 -2.78 -14.63
N LEU A 480 -20.90 -1.82 -13.87
CA LEU A 480 -21.50 -0.48 -13.78
C LEU A 480 -21.55 0.23 -15.13
N ASN A 481 -20.49 0.15 -15.95
CA ASN A 481 -20.50 0.68 -17.31
C ASN A 481 -21.64 0.07 -18.15
N ILE A 482 -21.77 -1.27 -18.13
CA ILE A 482 -22.83 -1.98 -18.87
C ILE A 482 -24.21 -1.53 -18.38
N LEU A 483 -24.42 -1.43 -17.07
CA LEU A 483 -25.71 -1.03 -16.48
C LEU A 483 -26.10 0.40 -16.86
N PHE A 484 -25.17 1.36 -16.79
CA PHE A 484 -25.46 2.75 -17.17
C PHE A 484 -25.68 2.91 -18.67
N PHE A 485 -24.91 2.19 -19.51
CA PHE A 485 -25.15 2.18 -20.95
C PHE A 485 -26.53 1.59 -21.29
N MET A 486 -26.89 0.46 -20.68
CA MET A 486 -28.20 -0.17 -20.88
C MET A 486 -29.34 0.72 -20.36
N GLY A 487 -29.14 1.40 -19.22
CA GLY A 487 -30.07 2.39 -18.68
C GLY A 487 -30.28 3.57 -19.63
N ALA A 488 -29.21 4.10 -20.23
CA ALA A 488 -29.28 5.18 -21.22
C ALA A 488 -30.01 4.72 -22.48
N PHE A 489 -29.70 3.50 -22.94
CA PHE A 489 -30.36 2.89 -24.08
C PHE A 489 -31.87 2.73 -23.90
N ILE A 490 -32.31 2.11 -22.80
CA ILE A 490 -33.73 1.90 -22.50
C ILE A 490 -34.46 3.24 -22.35
N SER A 491 -33.82 4.21 -21.69
CA SER A 491 -34.36 5.56 -21.51
C SER A 491 -34.55 6.28 -22.85
N PHE A 492 -33.58 6.15 -23.76
CA PHE A 492 -33.63 6.75 -25.09
C PHE A 492 -34.67 6.07 -26.01
N LEU A 493 -34.90 4.77 -25.86
CA LEU A 493 -35.97 4.07 -26.58
C LEU A 493 -37.36 4.55 -26.21
N ARG A 494 -37.58 4.96 -24.96
CA ARG A 494 -38.87 5.50 -24.48
C ARG A 494 -39.11 6.97 -24.86
N TYR A 495 -38.19 7.62 -25.54
CA TYR A 495 -38.39 8.99 -26.01
C TYR A 495 -39.39 9.01 -27.15
N ASP A 496 -40.55 9.64 -26.93
CA ASP A 496 -41.57 9.82 -27.95
C ASP A 496 -41.15 10.97 -28.88
N VAL A 497 -41.09 10.65 -30.17
CA VAL A 497 -40.87 11.62 -31.25
C VAL A 497 -42.27 12.06 -31.67
N ILE A 498 -42.80 13.08 -31.00
CA ILE A 498 -44.06 13.73 -31.39
C ILE A 498 -43.71 15.02 -32.13
#